data_AF-A0A194UZ40-F1
#
_entry.id   AF-A0A194UZ40-F1
#
_cell.length_a   1.000
_cell.length_b   1.000
_cell.length_c   1.000
_cell.angle_alpha   90.00
_cell.angle_beta   90.00
_cell.angle_gamma   90.00
#
_symmetry.space_group_name_H-M   'P 1'
#
loop_
_entity.id
_entity.type
_entity.pdbx_description
1 polymer ?
#
loop_
_entity_poly.entity_id
_entity_poly.type
_entity_poly.pdbx_seq_one_letter_code
_entity_poly.pdbx_strand_id
1 'polypeptide(L)'
;MMVATPGHASSSLLKPRFASLHDSSRRHKRAHNNEEIPDVAPTTDFARMDMLGQTAAPSTSVDICMSEGFKLNSGASIYDGKGVMLVDGEAFAWQPWGPDMRLINNKGQWEVKEEAFALLDLLWPRPDLLILGLGAEMRPLSPVTRKYLGSLGLRVEVLDTRNAASQFNMLATERGVDEIAAALIPIGWREGIGAKYD
;
A
#
# COMPACT_ATOMS: atom_id res chain seq x y z
N MET A 1 15.12 98.91 8.88
CA MET A 1 16.14 97.86 8.61
C MET A 1 15.39 96.58 8.32
N MET A 2 15.60 96.01 7.12
CA MET A 2 15.09 94.73 6.56
C MET A 2 13.54 94.59 6.45
N VAL A 3 12.89 94.66 5.29
CA VAL A 3 12.98 93.93 3.99
C VAL A 3 12.05 92.70 3.91
N ALA A 4 11.21 92.75 2.87
CA ALA A 4 10.57 91.68 2.08
C ALA A 4 9.27 91.01 2.56
N THR A 5 8.17 91.50 1.96
CA THR A 5 6.95 90.83 1.45
C THR A 5 7.31 89.70 0.43
N PRO A 6 6.39 88.91 -0.20
CA PRO A 6 4.93 89.04 -0.40
C PRO A 6 4.19 87.68 -0.23
N GLY A 7 2.95 87.37 -0.59
CA GLY A 7 1.87 87.97 -1.37
C GLY A 7 0.78 86.88 -1.51
N HIS A 8 -0.48 87.24 -1.44
CA HIS A 8 -1.61 86.32 -1.63
C HIS A 8 -2.56 86.81 -2.72
N ALA A 9 -3.15 85.81 -3.39
CA ALA A 9 -4.38 85.80 -4.17
C ALA A 9 -4.35 86.23 -5.66
N SER A 10 -4.61 85.23 -6.50
CA SER A 10 -5.85 85.07 -7.30
C SER A 10 -5.73 84.83 -8.82
N SER A 11 -6.36 83.72 -9.19
CA SER A 11 -7.08 83.40 -10.43
C SER A 11 -6.30 82.85 -11.64
N SER A 12 -6.59 81.60 -11.97
CA SER A 12 -6.78 81.16 -13.36
C SER A 12 -7.80 80.02 -13.42
N LEU A 13 -8.76 80.19 -14.31
CA LEU A 13 -9.81 79.25 -14.69
C LEU A 13 -9.21 78.02 -15.40
N LEU A 14 -9.62 76.81 -15.01
CA LEU A 14 -9.38 75.60 -15.81
C LEU A 14 -10.67 74.77 -15.98
N LYS A 15 -10.96 74.49 -17.25
CA LYS A 15 -12.06 73.69 -17.80
C LYS A 15 -12.04 72.23 -17.32
N PRO A 16 -13.18 71.53 -17.27
CA PRO A 16 -13.20 70.10 -16.99
C PRO A 16 -12.69 69.32 -18.21
N ARG A 17 -11.70 68.44 -18.01
CA ARG A 17 -11.40 67.36 -18.96
C ARG A 17 -11.85 66.05 -18.32
N PHE A 18 -12.77 65.39 -19.00
CA PHE A 18 -13.23 64.03 -18.72
C PHE A 18 -12.03 63.09 -18.51
N ALA A 19 -11.93 62.48 -17.34
CA ALA A 19 -11.12 61.28 -17.14
C ALA A 19 -12.05 60.09 -17.34
N SER A 20 -11.86 59.34 -18.43
CA SER A 20 -12.48 58.02 -18.57
C SER A 20 -11.83 57.09 -17.55
N LEU A 21 -12.58 56.65 -16.55
CA LEU A 21 -12.19 55.54 -15.69
C LEU A 21 -12.15 54.29 -16.57
N HIS A 22 -10.93 53.85 -16.93
CA HIS A 22 -10.73 52.48 -17.40
C HIS A 22 -10.90 51.56 -16.19
N ASP A 23 -12.03 50.88 -16.11
CA ASP A 23 -12.19 49.73 -15.23
C ASP A 23 -11.36 48.59 -15.83
N SER A 24 -10.16 48.36 -15.27
CA SER A 24 -9.39 47.16 -15.58
C SER A 24 -10.13 45.98 -14.95
N SER A 25 -10.95 45.32 -15.75
CA SER A 25 -11.57 44.05 -15.36
C SER A 25 -10.48 43.10 -14.86
N ARG A 26 -10.57 42.72 -13.58
CA ARG A 26 -9.68 41.73 -12.97
C ARG A 26 -9.84 40.44 -13.78
N ARG A 27 -8.77 40.01 -14.46
CA ARG A 27 -8.72 38.67 -15.07
C ARG A 27 -8.73 37.64 -13.93
N HIS A 28 -9.89 37.06 -13.67
CA HIS A 28 -10.01 35.89 -12.81
C HIS A 28 -9.24 34.73 -13.46
N LYS A 29 -8.38 34.07 -12.67
CA LYS A 29 -7.66 32.88 -13.14
C LYS A 29 -8.69 31.78 -13.41
N ARG A 30 -8.63 31.20 -14.61
CA ARG A 30 -9.50 30.11 -15.03
C ARG A 30 -8.80 28.76 -14.85
N ALA A 31 -9.57 27.75 -14.48
CA ALA A 31 -9.10 26.37 -14.43
C ALA A 31 -8.86 25.82 -15.85
N HIS A 32 -8.22 24.65 -15.96
CA HIS A 32 -7.91 24.02 -17.25
C HIS A 32 -9.17 23.67 -18.08
N ASN A 33 -10.33 23.57 -17.43
CA ASN A 33 -11.65 23.41 -18.06
C ASN A 33 -12.34 24.76 -18.40
N ASN A 34 -11.62 25.87 -18.28
CA ASN A 34 -12.09 27.23 -18.58
C ASN A 34 -13.19 27.76 -17.63
N GLU A 35 -13.42 27.09 -16.49
CA GLU A 35 -14.30 27.56 -15.40
C GLU A 35 -13.55 28.54 -14.48
N GLU A 36 -14.31 29.39 -13.79
CA GLU A 36 -13.76 30.28 -12.76
C GLU A 36 -13.31 29.47 -11.55
N ILE A 37 -12.06 29.67 -11.13
CA ILE A 37 -11.55 29.02 -9.91
C ILE A 37 -12.27 29.66 -8.72
N PRO A 38 -13.02 28.89 -7.91
CA PRO A 38 -13.67 29.43 -6.73
C PRO A 38 -12.64 29.99 -5.74
N ASP A 39 -12.89 31.18 -5.20
CA ASP A 39 -12.03 31.82 -4.18
C ASP A 39 -12.11 31.13 -2.80
N VAL A 40 -13.03 30.18 -2.65
CA VAL A 40 -13.27 29.40 -1.43
C VAL A 40 -12.87 27.95 -1.66
N ALA A 41 -12.18 27.36 -0.68
CA ALA A 41 -11.88 25.93 -0.70
C ALA A 41 -13.19 25.14 -0.89
N PRO A 42 -13.21 24.10 -1.74
CA PRO A 42 -14.40 23.30 -1.96
C PRO A 42 -14.92 22.75 -0.62
N THR A 43 -16.23 22.81 -0.41
CA THR A 43 -16.91 22.28 0.79
C THR A 43 -16.73 20.75 0.94
N THR A 44 -16.27 20.10 -0.12
CA THR A 44 -15.96 18.67 -0.14
C THR A 44 -14.67 18.39 0.62
N ASP A 45 -14.84 17.93 1.85
CA ASP A 45 -13.77 17.27 2.60
C ASP A 45 -13.55 15.87 2.01
N PHE A 46 -12.47 15.69 1.25
CA PHE A 46 -12.13 14.43 0.60
C PHE A 46 -11.90 13.28 1.61
N ALA A 47 -11.63 13.59 2.89
CA ALA A 47 -11.57 12.59 3.94
C ALA A 47 -12.95 11.95 4.23
N ARG A 48 -14.05 12.62 3.86
CA ARG A 48 -15.43 12.12 4.02
C ARG A 48 -15.94 11.31 2.82
N MET A 49 -15.16 11.22 1.74
CA MET A 49 -15.47 10.37 0.56
C MET A 49 -14.71 9.05 0.57
N ASP A 50 -14.02 8.73 1.66
CA ASP A 50 -13.42 7.41 1.86
C ASP A 50 -14.52 6.40 2.24
N MET A 51 -15.10 5.76 1.23
CA MET A 51 -16.09 4.70 1.42
C MET A 51 -15.51 3.41 2.02
N LEU A 52 -14.17 3.28 2.11
CA LEU A 52 -13.47 2.13 2.68
C LEU A 52 -12.94 2.39 4.10
N GLY A 53 -12.98 3.64 4.57
CA GLY A 53 -12.55 4.01 5.93
C GLY A 53 -13.37 3.38 7.07
N GLN A 54 -14.38 2.55 6.78
CA GLN A 54 -15.21 1.85 7.76
C GLN A 54 -14.95 0.34 7.84
N THR A 55 -14.12 -0.25 6.97
CA THR A 55 -13.74 -1.66 7.13
C THR A 55 -12.56 -1.73 8.10
N ALA A 56 -12.78 -2.32 9.28
CA ALA A 56 -11.69 -2.56 10.21
C ALA A 56 -10.62 -3.43 9.53
N ALA A 57 -9.35 -3.02 9.61
CA ALA A 57 -8.25 -3.82 9.10
C ALA A 57 -8.29 -5.21 9.77
N PRO A 58 -8.10 -6.30 9.01
CA PRO A 58 -8.16 -7.64 9.57
C PRO A 58 -7.09 -7.79 10.66
N SER A 59 -7.37 -8.56 11.71
CA SER A 59 -6.43 -8.85 12.81
C SER A 59 -5.15 -9.60 12.37
N THR A 60 -5.10 -10.00 11.11
CA THR A 60 -3.99 -10.68 10.45
C THR A 60 -3.17 -9.79 9.53
N SER A 61 -3.44 -8.48 9.49
CA SER A 61 -2.56 -7.57 8.75
C SER A 61 -1.14 -7.65 9.28
N VAL A 62 -0.17 -7.77 8.37
CA VAL A 62 1.25 -7.85 8.71
C VAL A 62 1.81 -6.45 8.88
N ASP A 63 2.24 -6.12 10.09
CA ASP A 63 2.87 -4.83 10.40
C ASP A 63 4.37 -4.85 10.10
N ILE A 64 5.05 -5.93 10.51
CA ILE A 64 6.50 -6.03 10.44
C ILE A 64 6.91 -7.40 9.90
N CYS A 65 7.67 -7.38 8.81
CA CYS A 65 8.45 -8.52 8.33
C CYS A 65 9.84 -8.46 8.96
N MET A 66 10.12 -9.34 9.91
CA MET A 66 11.41 -9.47 10.61
C MET A 66 12.28 -10.53 9.92
N SER A 67 13.59 -10.51 10.17
CA SER A 67 14.52 -11.50 9.61
C SER A 67 14.14 -12.93 9.98
N GLU A 68 13.60 -13.14 11.18
CA GLU A 68 13.24 -14.47 11.71
C GLU A 68 11.73 -14.67 11.92
N GLY A 69 10.88 -13.78 11.41
CA GLY A 69 9.44 -13.94 11.59
C GLY A 69 8.59 -12.71 11.25
N PHE A 70 7.44 -12.61 11.89
CA PHE A 70 6.40 -11.63 11.54
C PHE A 70 5.71 -11.06 12.79
N LYS A 71 5.31 -9.79 12.74
CA LYS A 71 4.37 -9.19 13.70
C LYS A 71 3.12 -8.73 12.97
N LEU A 72 1.98 -9.02 13.57
CA LEU A 72 0.65 -8.68 13.06
C LEU A 72 0.06 -7.50 13.84
N ASN A 73 -0.88 -6.78 13.24
CA ASN A 73 -1.56 -5.63 13.85
C ASN A 73 -2.36 -5.96 15.11
N SER A 74 -2.77 -7.22 15.28
CA SER A 74 -3.37 -7.74 16.52
C SER A 74 -2.40 -7.81 17.70
N GLY A 75 -1.10 -7.59 17.47
CA GLY A 75 -0.03 -7.81 18.44
C GLY A 75 0.50 -9.25 18.45
N ALA A 76 -0.15 -10.18 17.73
CA ALA A 76 0.35 -11.52 17.54
C ALA A 76 1.70 -11.50 16.79
N SER A 77 2.59 -12.42 17.14
CA SER A 77 3.93 -12.50 16.55
C SER A 77 4.33 -13.94 16.29
N ILE A 78 4.94 -14.16 15.14
CA ILE A 78 5.54 -15.43 14.72
C ILE A 78 7.06 -15.28 14.81
N TYR A 79 7.71 -16.26 15.45
CA TYR A 79 9.15 -16.25 15.76
C TYR A 79 9.80 -17.59 15.37
N ASP A 80 11.05 -17.78 15.80
CA ASP A 80 11.86 -18.98 15.62
C ASP A 80 12.14 -19.32 14.15
N GLY A 81 12.24 -18.31 13.30
CA GLY A 81 12.50 -18.47 11.87
C GLY A 81 11.36 -19.12 11.10
N LYS A 82 10.15 -19.19 11.68
CA LYS A 82 8.97 -19.77 11.05
C LYS A 82 8.35 -18.80 10.06
N GLY A 83 7.81 -19.34 8.97
CA GLY A 83 6.93 -18.62 8.07
C GLY A 83 5.57 -18.38 8.73
N VAL A 84 4.75 -17.58 8.06
CA VAL A 84 3.35 -17.39 8.44
C VAL A 84 2.44 -17.75 7.26
N MET A 85 1.37 -18.48 7.53
CA MET A 85 0.27 -18.68 6.60
C MET A 85 -0.95 -17.94 7.15
N LEU A 86 -1.48 -17.01 6.36
CA LEU A 86 -2.62 -16.16 6.69
C LEU A 86 -3.79 -16.62 5.84
N VAL A 87 -4.84 -17.14 6.48
CA VAL A 87 -6.04 -17.64 5.80
C VAL A 87 -7.25 -17.46 6.69
N ASP A 88 -8.40 -17.08 6.12
CA ASP A 88 -9.68 -16.98 6.83
C ASP A 88 -9.61 -16.05 8.07
N GLY A 89 -8.82 -14.98 7.97
CA GLY A 89 -8.62 -14.04 9.07
C GLY A 89 -7.82 -14.61 10.25
N GLU A 90 -7.20 -15.78 10.09
CA GLU A 90 -6.31 -16.41 11.06
C GLU A 90 -4.86 -16.46 10.58
N ALA A 91 -3.94 -16.57 11.54
CA ALA A 91 -2.50 -16.67 11.28
C ALA A 91 -1.92 -17.94 11.89
N PHE A 92 -1.29 -18.76 11.04
CA PHE A 92 -0.67 -20.02 11.41
C PHE A 92 0.84 -19.95 11.24
N ALA A 93 1.59 -20.46 12.21
CA ALA A 93 3.01 -20.69 12.02
C ALA A 93 3.21 -21.76 10.93
N TRP A 94 4.05 -21.46 9.94
CA TRP A 94 4.19 -22.26 8.73
C TRP A 94 5.64 -22.66 8.49
N GLN A 95 5.86 -23.94 8.18
CA GLN A 95 7.19 -24.51 7.96
C GLN A 95 7.15 -25.45 6.75
N PRO A 96 7.29 -24.92 5.52
CA PRO A 96 7.25 -25.71 4.30
C PRO A 96 8.53 -26.49 4.00
N TRP A 97 9.60 -26.24 4.75
CA TRP A 97 10.92 -26.87 4.56
C TRP A 97 11.06 -28.16 5.36
N GLY A 98 11.94 -29.04 4.88
CA GLY A 98 12.38 -30.22 5.61
C GLY A 98 13.56 -29.95 6.57
N PRO A 99 14.13 -31.01 7.17
CA PRO A 99 15.30 -30.91 8.04
C PRO A 99 16.55 -30.31 7.37
N ASP A 100 16.61 -30.36 6.04
CA ASP A 100 17.68 -29.79 5.23
C ASP A 100 17.55 -28.28 5.01
N MET A 101 16.47 -27.65 5.49
CA MET A 101 16.22 -26.20 5.41
C MET A 101 16.31 -25.66 3.98
N ARG A 102 15.80 -26.42 3.01
CA ARG A 102 15.80 -26.03 1.59
C ARG A 102 14.40 -25.82 1.07
N LEU A 103 14.27 -24.78 0.25
CA LEU A 103 13.07 -24.45 -0.50
C LEU A 103 13.36 -24.31 -2.00
N ILE A 104 14.63 -24.45 -2.40
CA ILE A 104 15.06 -24.31 -3.79
C ILE A 104 15.58 -25.65 -4.32
N ASN A 105 15.03 -26.07 -5.46
CA ASN A 105 15.48 -27.27 -6.15
C ASN A 105 16.80 -27.04 -6.93
N ASN A 106 17.36 -28.11 -7.50
CA ASN A 106 18.63 -28.04 -8.26
C ASN A 106 18.58 -27.15 -9.52
N LYS A 107 17.37 -26.72 -9.94
CA LYS A 107 17.15 -25.80 -11.08
C LYS A 107 16.97 -24.35 -10.64
N GLY A 108 17.12 -24.04 -9.35
CA GLY A 108 16.93 -22.69 -8.82
C GLY A 108 15.48 -22.26 -8.69
N GLN A 109 14.53 -23.20 -8.77
CA GLN A 109 13.10 -22.95 -8.64
C GLN A 109 12.64 -23.22 -7.21
N TRP A 110 11.66 -22.45 -6.74
CA TRP A 110 11.04 -22.68 -5.43
C TRP A 110 10.14 -23.91 -5.50
N GLU A 111 10.41 -24.87 -4.64
CA GLU A 111 9.75 -26.18 -4.62
C GLU A 111 9.60 -26.67 -3.19
N VAL A 112 8.37 -27.02 -2.84
CA VAL A 112 8.02 -27.60 -1.55
C VAL A 112 7.08 -28.77 -1.78
N LYS A 113 6.98 -29.64 -0.78
CA LYS A 113 6.05 -30.76 -0.83
C LYS A 113 4.60 -30.29 -0.70
N GLU A 114 3.67 -31.09 -1.22
CA GLU A 114 2.25 -30.76 -1.23
C GLU A 114 1.66 -30.56 0.17
N GLU A 115 2.18 -31.30 1.15
CA GLU A 115 1.73 -31.23 2.54
C GLU A 115 2.00 -29.86 3.18
N ALA A 116 2.95 -29.09 2.63
CA ALA A 116 3.21 -27.73 3.08
C ALA A 116 1.97 -26.81 2.93
N PHE A 117 1.05 -27.14 2.04
CA PHE A 117 -0.19 -26.40 1.82
C PHE A 117 -1.44 -27.22 2.16
N ALA A 118 -1.32 -28.32 2.91
CA ALA A 118 -2.45 -29.19 3.24
C ALA A 118 -3.61 -28.44 3.92
N LEU A 119 -3.32 -27.37 4.68
CA LEU A 119 -4.35 -26.51 5.28
C LEU A 119 -5.32 -25.96 4.23
N LEU A 120 -4.83 -25.57 3.05
CA LEU A 120 -5.66 -24.99 1.98
C LEU A 120 -6.64 -26.01 1.38
N ASP A 121 -6.35 -27.30 1.47
CA ASP A 121 -7.26 -28.34 0.98
C ASP A 121 -8.46 -28.55 1.91
N LEU A 122 -8.28 -28.29 3.21
CA LEU A 122 -9.27 -28.51 4.26
C LEU A 122 -10.28 -27.35 4.41
N LEU A 123 -10.04 -26.21 3.76
CA LEU A 123 -10.85 -25.00 3.94
C LEU A 123 -12.07 -24.96 3.01
N TRP A 124 -13.20 -24.50 3.57
CA TRP A 124 -14.39 -24.11 2.83
C TRP A 124 -14.95 -22.80 3.42
N PRO A 125 -15.21 -21.75 2.60
CA PRO A 125 -14.90 -21.69 1.18
C PRO A 125 -13.38 -21.62 0.99
N ARG A 126 -12.89 -22.18 -0.11
CA ARG A 126 -11.45 -22.11 -0.40
C ARG A 126 -11.13 -20.71 -0.97
N PRO A 127 -10.04 -20.06 -0.54
CA PRO A 127 -9.59 -18.82 -1.17
C PRO A 127 -9.32 -19.03 -2.66
N ASP A 128 -9.44 -17.97 -3.47
CA ASP A 128 -9.21 -18.04 -4.92
C ASP A 128 -7.82 -17.50 -5.34
N LEU A 129 -7.16 -16.79 -4.43
CA LEU A 129 -5.85 -16.17 -4.61
C LEU A 129 -4.94 -16.50 -3.41
N LEU A 130 -3.75 -17.02 -3.71
CA LEU A 130 -2.66 -17.21 -2.76
C LEU A 130 -1.50 -16.28 -3.12
N ILE A 131 -1.16 -15.37 -2.22
CA ILE A 131 0.05 -14.55 -2.31
C ILE A 131 1.19 -15.30 -1.60
N LEU A 132 2.27 -15.55 -2.32
CA LEU A 132 3.40 -16.32 -1.84
C LEU A 132 4.64 -15.41 -1.72
N GLY A 133 5.05 -15.14 -0.49
CA GLY A 133 6.24 -14.35 -0.16
C GLY A 133 7.44 -15.26 0.08
N LEU A 134 8.48 -15.15 -0.75
CA LEU A 134 9.61 -16.10 -0.79
C LEU A 134 10.86 -15.65 -0.02
N GLY A 135 10.73 -14.70 0.90
CA GLY A 135 11.82 -14.14 1.69
C GLY A 135 12.31 -12.81 1.09
N ALA A 136 13.63 -12.62 1.03
CA ALA A 136 14.23 -11.39 0.51
C ALA A 136 14.04 -11.19 -1.00
N GLU A 137 13.87 -12.26 -1.76
CA GLU A 137 13.80 -12.24 -3.22
C GLU A 137 12.71 -13.19 -3.72
N MET A 138 12.07 -12.85 -4.84
CA MET A 138 11.16 -13.75 -5.54
C MET A 138 11.93 -14.79 -6.37
N ARG A 139 11.32 -15.96 -6.58
CA ARG A 139 11.84 -17.06 -7.40
C ARG A 139 10.71 -17.71 -8.21
N PRO A 140 11.00 -18.27 -9.40
CA PRO A 140 10.00 -19.03 -10.13
C PRO A 140 9.61 -20.30 -9.38
N LEU A 141 8.32 -20.61 -9.33
CA LEU A 141 7.83 -21.90 -8.81
C LEU A 141 8.26 -23.03 -9.72
N SER A 142 8.52 -24.19 -9.12
CA SER A 142 8.63 -25.43 -9.87
C SER A 142 7.30 -25.74 -10.57
N PRO A 143 7.32 -26.43 -11.73
CA PRO A 143 6.10 -26.87 -12.39
C PRO A 143 5.22 -27.77 -11.51
N VAL A 144 5.85 -28.56 -10.62
CA VAL A 144 5.16 -29.48 -9.71
C VAL A 144 4.35 -28.70 -8.68
N THR A 145 4.99 -27.77 -7.97
CA THR A 145 4.32 -26.94 -6.96
C THR A 145 3.24 -26.06 -7.59
N ARG A 146 3.51 -25.46 -8.77
CA ARG A 146 2.51 -24.68 -9.50
C ARG A 146 1.29 -25.52 -9.91
N LYS A 147 1.52 -26.74 -10.41
CA LYS A 147 0.43 -27.65 -10.83
C LYS A 147 -0.42 -28.05 -9.63
N TYR A 148 0.19 -28.36 -8.49
CA TYR A 148 -0.51 -28.72 -7.27
C TYR A 148 -1.40 -27.57 -6.78
N LEU A 149 -0.84 -26.36 -6.60
CA LEU A 149 -1.61 -25.18 -6.19
C LEU A 149 -2.75 -24.88 -7.18
N GLY A 150 -2.49 -25.00 -8.49
CA GLY A 150 -3.52 -24.84 -9.51
C GLY A 150 -4.62 -25.90 -9.44
N SER A 151 -4.30 -27.14 -9.04
CA SER A 151 -5.30 -28.20 -8.86
C SER A 151 -6.22 -27.97 -7.66
N LEU A 152 -5.77 -27.17 -6.68
CA LEU A 152 -6.63 -26.69 -5.59
C LEU A 152 -7.58 -25.56 -6.05
N GLY A 153 -7.43 -25.05 -7.27
CA GLY A 153 -8.20 -23.92 -7.80
C GLY A 153 -7.61 -22.55 -7.45
N LEU A 154 -6.39 -22.51 -6.92
CA LEU A 154 -5.74 -21.28 -6.47
C LEU A 154 -5.04 -20.57 -7.63
N ARG A 155 -5.31 -19.27 -7.79
CA ARG A 155 -4.39 -18.37 -8.49
C ARG A 155 -3.23 -18.05 -7.55
N VAL A 156 -2.01 -18.06 -8.07
CA VAL A 156 -0.81 -17.84 -7.24
C VAL A 156 -0.06 -16.62 -7.73
N GLU A 157 0.21 -15.70 -6.81
CA GLU A 157 1.07 -14.55 -7.02
C GLU A 157 2.35 -14.72 -6.21
N VAL A 158 3.50 -14.52 -6.84
CA VAL A 158 4.80 -14.79 -6.20
C VAL A 158 5.60 -13.50 -6.12
N LEU A 159 5.96 -13.12 -4.90
CA LEU A 159 6.68 -11.88 -4.60
C LEU A 159 7.78 -12.14 -3.57
N ASP A 160 8.63 -11.14 -3.34
CA ASP A 160 9.36 -11.07 -2.07
C ASP A 160 8.38 -10.86 -0.91
N THR A 161 8.80 -11.20 0.30
CA THR A 161 7.91 -11.24 1.46
C THR A 161 7.36 -9.87 1.86
N ARG A 162 8.12 -8.80 1.66
CA ARG A 162 7.68 -7.46 2.08
C ARG A 162 6.57 -6.94 1.16
N ASN A 163 6.73 -7.15 -0.13
CA ASN A 163 5.73 -6.81 -1.14
C ASN A 163 4.51 -7.73 -1.03
N ALA A 164 4.71 -9.03 -0.80
CA ALA A 164 3.64 -9.98 -0.54
C ALA A 164 2.77 -9.59 0.66
N ALA A 165 3.40 -9.24 1.79
CA ALA A 165 2.70 -8.79 3.00
C ALA A 165 1.85 -7.54 2.73
N SER A 166 2.41 -6.57 2.01
CA SER A 166 1.72 -5.32 1.68
C SER A 166 0.51 -5.58 0.78
N GLN A 167 0.69 -6.43 -0.23
CA GLN A 167 -0.39 -6.80 -1.14
C GLN A 167 -1.50 -7.58 -0.43
N PHE A 168 -1.15 -8.51 0.46
CA PHE A 168 -2.12 -9.22 1.28
C PHE A 168 -2.95 -8.23 2.11
N ASN A 169 -2.29 -7.31 2.83
CA ASN A 169 -2.99 -6.33 3.67
C ASN A 169 -4.00 -5.50 2.86
N MET A 170 -3.62 -5.05 1.66
CA MET A 170 -4.53 -4.30 0.78
C MET A 170 -5.71 -5.16 0.34
N LEU A 171 -5.45 -6.31 -0.26
CA LEU A 171 -6.51 -7.16 -0.82
C LEU A 171 -7.44 -7.71 0.26
N ALA A 172 -6.90 -8.10 1.42
CA ALA A 172 -7.69 -8.60 2.54
C ALA A 172 -8.63 -7.53 3.11
N THR A 173 -8.25 -6.25 3.01
CA THR A 173 -9.11 -5.12 3.40
C THR A 173 -10.18 -4.82 2.34
N GLU A 174 -9.83 -4.94 1.06
CA GLU A 174 -10.73 -4.62 -0.07
C GLU A 174 -11.75 -5.72 -0.39
N ARG A 175 -11.34 -6.99 -0.34
CA ARG A 175 -12.16 -8.15 -0.74
C ARG A 175 -12.60 -9.04 0.42
N GLY A 176 -12.01 -8.83 1.60
CA GLY A 176 -12.19 -9.71 2.75
C GLY A 176 -11.14 -10.82 2.82
N VAL A 177 -11.06 -11.44 4.01
CA VAL A 177 -10.03 -12.43 4.35
C VAL A 177 -10.33 -13.84 3.83
N ASP A 178 -11.58 -14.10 3.43
CA ASP A 178 -12.04 -15.42 2.98
C ASP A 178 -11.63 -15.69 1.51
N GLU A 179 -11.43 -14.62 0.72
CA GLU A 179 -11.11 -14.72 -0.72
C GLU A 179 -9.59 -14.86 -0.98
N ILE A 180 -8.75 -14.35 -0.06
CA ILE A 180 -7.30 -14.25 -0.24
C ILE A 180 -6.57 -14.93 0.91
N ALA A 181 -5.58 -15.73 0.55
CA ALA A 181 -4.60 -16.28 1.47
C ALA A 181 -3.20 -15.69 1.21
N ALA A 182 -2.35 -15.71 2.22
CA ALA A 182 -0.92 -15.47 2.06
C ALA A 182 -0.08 -16.56 2.75
N ALA A 183 1.06 -16.89 2.16
CA ALA A 183 2.06 -17.77 2.76
C ALA A 183 3.43 -17.12 2.61
N LEU A 184 4.06 -16.75 3.73
CA LEU A 184 5.21 -15.86 3.78
C LEU A 184 6.39 -16.52 4.49
N ILE A 185 7.53 -16.53 3.82
CA ILE A 185 8.83 -16.94 4.36
C ILE A 185 9.52 -15.72 4.99
N PRO A 186 10.17 -15.82 6.17
CA PRO A 186 10.86 -14.68 6.76
C PRO A 186 11.93 -14.10 5.84
N ILE A 187 12.14 -12.79 5.89
CA ILE A 187 13.08 -12.11 4.97
C ILE A 187 14.54 -12.53 5.18
N GLY A 188 14.90 -13.01 6.37
CA GLY A 188 16.25 -13.51 6.69
C GLY A 188 16.46 -14.98 6.33
N TRP A 189 15.57 -15.59 5.54
CA TRP A 189 15.70 -16.99 5.14
C TRP A 189 16.95 -17.24 4.30
N ARG A 190 17.71 -18.28 4.67
CA ARG A 190 18.89 -18.74 3.95
C ARG A 190 18.83 -20.25 3.74
N GLU A 191 18.95 -20.68 2.49
CA GLU A 191 18.96 -22.10 2.12
C GLU A 191 20.02 -22.89 2.92
N GLY A 192 19.60 -24.00 3.52
CA GLY A 192 20.44 -24.87 4.34
C GLY A 192 20.68 -24.38 5.78
N ILE A 193 20.18 -23.19 6.15
CA ILE A 193 20.40 -22.58 7.48
C ILE A 193 19.07 -22.27 8.18
N GLY A 194 18.07 -21.83 7.42
CA GLY A 194 16.81 -21.29 7.94
C GLY A 194 16.86 -19.76 8.08
N ALA A 195 15.85 -19.20 8.75
CA ALA A 195 15.78 -17.77 9.01
C ALA A 195 16.44 -17.42 10.35
N LYS A 196 17.36 -16.47 10.33
CA LYS A 196 18.10 -16.00 11.51
C LYS A 196 18.26 -14.48 11.48
N TYR A 197 18.58 -13.91 12.63
CA TYR A 197 19.16 -12.57 12.69
C TYR A 197 20.57 -12.61 12.09
N ASP A 198 20.84 -11.74 11.11
CA ASP A 198 22.21 -11.50 10.60
C ASP A 198 22.99 -10.58 11.54
#